data_AF-A0A1G1KYN9-F1
#
_entry.id   AF-A0A1G1KYN9-F1
#
_cell.length_a   1.000
_cell.length_b   1.000
_cell.length_c   1.000
_cell.angle_alpha   90.00
_cell.angle_beta   90.00
_cell.angle_gamma   90.00
#
_symmetry.space_group_name_H-M   'P 1'
#
loop_
_entity.id
_entity.type
_entity.pdbx_description
1 polymer ?
#
loop_
_entity_poly.entity_id
_entity_poly.type
_entity_poly.pdbx_seq_one_letter_code
_entity_poly.pdbx_strand_id
1 'polypeptide(L)'
;MADSNQRSIKNILINRPLQREFTFVLLAVMAVTGLLVAAMIHTTLFDAVQSAPKVMTRQTFEQTLSGIRYTLLWEAVIIISAAVIVTGFLGILLLHRVAGPIYRFGRMLQRICDGEIPNEMTLRSRDFFKETAVDMNGLIRYLKQRDAALEEIEAMLVDTGSGLSGEAAEKVQHVRGAIRGLRKGNQN
;
A
#
# COMPACT_ATOMS: atom_id res chain seq x y z
N MET A 1 20.37 -1.12 29.88
CA MET A 1 18.90 -1.26 29.95
C MET A 1 18.43 -1.77 28.61
N ALA A 2 18.13 -3.07 28.53
CA ALA A 2 17.62 -3.71 27.32
C ALA A 2 16.10 -3.64 27.36
N ASP A 3 15.51 -2.83 26.48
CA ASP A 3 14.08 -2.63 26.42
C ASP A 3 13.44 -3.84 25.71
N SER A 4 12.78 -4.71 26.50
CA SER A 4 12.10 -5.89 25.99
C SER A 4 10.86 -5.47 25.22
N ASN A 5 10.98 -5.44 23.89
CA ASN A 5 9.92 -5.13 22.95
C ASN A 5 8.80 -6.19 23.00
N GLN A 6 7.88 -6.04 23.96
CA GLN A 6 6.63 -6.80 23.99
C GLN A 6 5.69 -6.26 22.91
N ARG A 7 5.86 -6.75 21.68
CA ARG A 7 4.89 -6.55 20.60
C ARG A 7 3.61 -7.30 20.94
N SER A 8 2.72 -6.68 21.70
CA SER A 8 1.37 -7.18 21.98
C SER A 8 0.64 -7.45 20.67
N ILE A 9 0.00 -8.62 20.55
CA ILE A 9 -0.75 -9.07 19.35
C ILE A 9 -1.79 -8.02 18.93
N LYS A 10 -2.28 -7.21 19.87
CA LYS A 10 -3.22 -6.11 19.65
C LYS A 10 -2.64 -4.96 18.80
N ASN A 11 -1.31 -4.79 18.78
CA ASN A 11 -0.58 -3.75 18.03
C ASN A 11 -0.17 -4.16 16.60
N ILE A 12 -0.51 -5.37 16.14
CA ILE A 12 -0.23 -5.81 14.75
C ILE A 12 -1.13 -5.10 13.73
N LEU A 13 -2.30 -4.60 14.17
CA LEU A 13 -3.29 -3.92 13.33
C LEU A 13 -2.99 -2.41 13.21
N ILE A 14 -1.91 -2.07 12.50
CA ILE A 14 -1.51 -0.68 12.23
C ILE A 14 -2.37 -0.05 11.11
N ASN A 15 -2.85 -0.85 10.14
CA ASN A 15 -3.76 -0.39 9.06
C ASN A 15 -4.90 -1.39 8.85
N ARG A 16 -5.98 -1.22 9.62
CA ARG A 16 -7.15 -2.11 9.63
C ARG A 16 -7.86 -2.32 8.28
N PRO A 17 -8.02 -1.31 7.39
CA PRO A 17 -8.74 -1.52 6.13
C PRO A 17 -7.94 -2.35 5.13
N LEU A 18 -6.63 -2.10 5.00
CA LEU A 18 -5.75 -2.85 4.11
C LEU A 18 -5.63 -4.31 4.55
N GLN A 19 -5.35 -4.53 5.84
CA GLN A 19 -5.20 -5.88 6.38
C GLN A 19 -6.49 -6.68 6.26
N ARG A 20 -7.67 -6.08 6.51
CA ARG A 20 -8.95 -6.77 6.39
C ARG A 20 -9.25 -7.17 4.95
N GLU A 21 -9.06 -6.28 3.99
CA GLU A 21 -9.34 -6.56 2.58
C GLU A 21 -8.40 -7.65 2.03
N PHE A 22 -7.10 -7.55 2.33
CA PHE A 22 -6.12 -8.56 1.93
C PHE A 22 -6.41 -9.93 2.58
N THR A 23 -6.64 -9.95 3.89
CA THR A 23 -6.93 -11.18 4.63
C THR A 23 -8.22 -11.83 4.14
N PHE A 24 -9.27 -11.04 3.89
CA PHE A 24 -10.54 -11.55 3.37
C PHE A 24 -10.38 -12.17 1.99
N VAL A 25 -9.68 -11.50 1.06
CA VAL A 25 -9.43 -12.04 -0.28
C VAL A 25 -8.62 -13.34 -0.20
N LEU A 26 -7.57 -13.38 0.63
CA LEU A 26 -6.75 -14.58 0.81
C LEU A 26 -7.58 -15.74 1.36
N LEU A 27 -8.34 -15.50 2.44
CA LEU A 27 -9.22 -16.51 3.03
C LEU A 27 -10.31 -16.97 2.06
N ALA A 28 -10.89 -16.07 1.26
CA ALA A 28 -11.89 -16.41 0.27
C ALA A 28 -11.31 -17.32 -0.82
N VAL A 29 -10.13 -17.00 -1.35
CA VAL A 29 -9.47 -17.85 -2.35
C VAL A 29 -9.10 -19.21 -1.76
N MET A 30 -8.58 -19.25 -0.52
CA MET A 30 -8.27 -20.50 0.17
C MET A 30 -9.53 -21.35 0.40
N ALA A 31 -10.63 -20.73 0.83
CA ALA A 31 -11.90 -21.41 1.06
C ALA A 31 -12.48 -21.98 -0.24
N VAL A 32 -12.50 -21.19 -1.32
CA VAL A 32 -12.96 -21.64 -2.64
C VAL A 32 -12.07 -22.77 -3.15
N THR A 33 -10.75 -22.66 -3.03
CA THR A 33 -9.82 -23.72 -3.44
C THR A 33 -10.05 -25.00 -2.63
N GLY A 34 -10.24 -24.89 -1.31
CA GLY A 34 -10.56 -26.02 -0.44
C GLY A 34 -11.88 -26.70 -0.81
N LEU A 35 -12.92 -25.92 -1.13
CA LEU A 35 -14.21 -26.46 -1.60
C LEU A 35 -14.08 -27.16 -2.95
N LEU A 36 -13.30 -26.59 -3.89
CA LEU A 36 -13.04 -27.21 -5.18
C LEU A 36 -12.29 -28.54 -5.04
N VAL A 37 -11.25 -28.58 -4.19
CA VAL A 37 -10.52 -29.81 -3.89
C VAL A 37 -11.44 -30.84 -3.22
N ALA A 38 -12.28 -30.44 -2.27
CA ALA A 38 -13.21 -31.34 -1.61
C ALA A 38 -14.25 -31.92 -2.59
N ALA A 39 -14.82 -31.10 -3.48
CA ALA A 39 -15.75 -31.55 -4.51
C ALA A 39 -15.08 -32.48 -5.53
N MET A 40 -13.84 -32.17 -5.93
CA MET A 40 -13.03 -32.98 -6.83
C MET A 40 -12.71 -34.36 -6.23
N ILE A 41 -12.32 -34.42 -4.95
CA ILE A 41 -12.12 -35.69 -4.24
C ILE A 41 -13.43 -36.49 -4.16
N HIS A 42 -14.53 -35.83 -3.81
CA HIS A 42 -15.83 -36.48 -3.67
C HIS A 42 -16.31 -37.12 -4.98
N THR A 43 -16.23 -36.38 -6.09
CA THR A 43 -16.62 -36.85 -7.42
C THR A 43 -15.73 -37.98 -7.92
N THR A 44 -14.40 -37.84 -7.81
CA THR A 44 -13.46 -38.90 -8.21
C THR A 44 -13.69 -40.19 -7.42
N LEU A 45 -13.92 -40.09 -6.11
CA LEU A 45 -14.18 -41.27 -5.28
C LEU A 45 -15.53 -41.91 -5.59
N PHE A 46 -16.56 -41.11 -5.84
CA PHE A 46 -17.87 -41.62 -6.22
C PHE A 46 -17.83 -42.37 -7.56
N ASP A 47 -17.13 -41.83 -8.55
CA ASP A 47 -16.93 -42.48 -9.85
C ASP A 47 -16.09 -43.76 -9.71
N ALA A 48 -15.07 -43.74 -8.85
CA ALA A 48 -14.28 -44.93 -8.54
C ALA A 48 -15.11 -46.05 -7.90
N VAL A 49 -16.02 -45.71 -6.98
CA VAL A 49 -16.90 -46.70 -6.33
C VAL A 49 -17.92 -47.27 -7.31
N GLN A 50 -18.50 -46.44 -8.18
CA GLN A 50 -19.47 -46.91 -9.19
C GLN A 50 -18.84 -47.75 -10.30
N SER A 51 -17.59 -47.43 -10.68
CA SER A 51 -16.84 -48.18 -11.69
C SER A 51 -16.15 -49.44 -11.14
N ALA A 52 -16.22 -49.67 -9.82
CA ALA A 52 -15.60 -50.84 -9.19
C ALA A 52 -16.30 -52.16 -9.62
N PRO A 53 -15.55 -53.17 -10.08
CA PRO A 53 -16.10 -54.50 -10.37
C PRO A 53 -16.75 -55.14 -9.13
N LYS A 54 -17.85 -55.90 -9.33
CA LYS A 54 -18.53 -56.65 -8.25
C LYS A 54 -17.63 -57.68 -7.55
N VAL A 55 -16.60 -58.18 -8.24
CA VAL A 55 -15.56 -59.06 -7.66
C VAL A 55 -14.22 -58.40 -7.88
N MET A 56 -13.59 -57.96 -6.78
CA MET A 56 -12.30 -57.29 -6.83
C MET A 56 -11.17 -58.31 -6.72
N THR A 57 -10.38 -58.49 -7.77
CA THR A 57 -9.09 -59.20 -7.69
C THR A 57 -7.99 -58.23 -7.24
N ARG A 58 -6.88 -58.75 -6.68
CA ARG A 58 -5.72 -57.90 -6.32
C ARG A 58 -5.23 -57.06 -7.50
N GLN A 59 -5.18 -57.64 -8.70
CA GLN A 59 -4.72 -56.95 -9.90
C GLN A 59 -5.66 -55.79 -10.31
N THR A 60 -6.98 -56.03 -10.31
CA THR A 60 -7.96 -54.97 -10.61
C THR A 60 -7.97 -53.87 -9.55
N PHE A 61 -7.70 -54.23 -8.29
CA PHE A 61 -7.61 -53.27 -7.20
C PHE A 61 -6.41 -52.31 -7.35
N GLU A 62 -5.23 -52.85 -7.65
CA GLU A 62 -4.03 -52.04 -7.91
C GLU A 62 -4.21 -51.09 -9.11
N GLN A 63 -4.85 -51.59 -10.18
CA GLN A 63 -5.13 -50.77 -11.38
C GLN A 63 -6.08 -49.62 -11.06
N THR A 64 -7.20 -49.89 -10.37
CA THR A 64 -8.14 -48.85 -9.94
C THR A 64 -7.49 -47.81 -9.02
N LEU A 65 -6.70 -48.25 -8.03
CA LEU A 65 -5.98 -47.33 -7.13
C LEU A 65 -4.95 -46.47 -7.88
N SER A 66 -4.21 -47.05 -8.81
CA SER A 66 -3.22 -46.31 -9.59
C SER A 66 -3.86 -45.24 -10.48
N GLY A 67 -5.00 -45.55 -11.08
CA GLY A 67 -5.79 -44.60 -11.88
C GLY A 67 -6.35 -43.45 -11.04
N ILE A 68 -6.98 -43.77 -9.90
CA ILE A 68 -7.48 -42.77 -8.95
C ILE A 68 -6.33 -41.86 -8.49
N ARG A 69 -5.19 -42.44 -8.10
CA ARG A 69 -4.02 -41.66 -7.67
C ARG A 69 -3.56 -40.69 -8.76
N TYR A 70 -3.47 -41.14 -10.01
CA TYR A 70 -3.01 -40.30 -11.12
C TYR A 70 -4.00 -39.17 -11.41
N THR A 71 -5.29 -39.48 -11.49
CA THR A 71 -6.36 -38.49 -11.70
C THR A 71 -6.37 -37.46 -10.57
N LEU A 72 -6.37 -37.92 -9.31
CA LEU A 72 -6.36 -37.04 -8.15
C LEU A 72 -5.15 -36.10 -8.14
N LEU A 73 -3.96 -36.62 -8.44
CA LEU A 73 -2.73 -35.83 -8.46
C LEU A 73 -2.78 -34.74 -9.54
N TRP A 74 -3.16 -35.09 -10.77
CA TRP A 74 -3.18 -34.12 -11.86
C TRP A 74 -4.25 -33.05 -11.69
N GLU A 75 -5.46 -33.43 -11.27
CA GLU A 75 -6.53 -32.47 -11.00
C GLU A 75 -6.18 -31.54 -9.84
N ALA A 76 -5.59 -32.08 -8.76
CA ALA A 76 -5.10 -31.27 -7.65
C ALA A 76 -4.01 -30.28 -8.10
N VAL A 77 -3.05 -30.72 -8.91
CA VAL A 77 -2.01 -29.84 -9.49
C VAL A 77 -2.64 -28.72 -10.30
N ILE A 78 -3.64 -29.01 -11.12
CA ILE A 78 -4.34 -28.00 -11.94
C ILE A 78 -5.06 -26.99 -11.05
N ILE A 79 -5.85 -27.45 -10.08
CA ILE A 79 -6.63 -26.58 -9.17
C ILE A 79 -5.69 -25.71 -8.33
N ILE A 80 -4.63 -26.29 -7.75
CA ILE A 80 -3.68 -25.55 -6.91
C ILE A 80 -2.90 -24.55 -7.78
N SER A 81 -2.44 -24.93 -8.97
CA SER A 81 -1.74 -24.01 -9.87
C SER A 81 -2.63 -22.84 -10.28
N ALA A 82 -3.90 -23.09 -10.60
CA ALA A 82 -4.87 -22.04 -10.88
C ALA A 82 -5.07 -21.12 -9.67
N ALA A 83 -5.20 -21.68 -8.46
CA ALA A 83 -5.34 -20.91 -7.24
C ALA A 83 -4.11 -20.01 -6.96
N VAL A 84 -2.89 -20.50 -7.22
CA VAL A 84 -1.66 -19.73 -7.11
C VAL A 84 -1.66 -18.55 -8.08
N ILE A 85 -2.02 -18.78 -9.35
CA ILE A 85 -2.08 -17.72 -10.38
C ILE A 85 -3.13 -16.66 -9.98
N VAL A 86 -4.33 -17.09 -9.57
CA VAL A 86 -5.39 -16.17 -9.13
C VAL A 86 -4.95 -15.37 -7.91
N THR A 87 -4.33 -16.02 -6.92
CA THR A 87 -3.82 -15.35 -5.72
C THR A 87 -2.74 -14.32 -6.06
N GLY A 88 -1.79 -14.69 -6.92
CA GLY A 88 -0.73 -13.79 -7.38
C GLY A 88 -1.30 -12.57 -8.11
N PHE A 89 -2.26 -12.78 -9.02
CA PHE A 89 -2.92 -11.71 -9.76
C PHE A 89 -3.68 -10.76 -8.84
N LEU A 90 -4.52 -11.28 -7.93
CA LEU A 90 -5.23 -10.47 -6.94
C LEU A 90 -4.28 -9.72 -6.00
N GLY A 91 -3.17 -10.36 -5.63
CA GLY A 91 -2.10 -9.77 -4.84
C GLY A 91 -1.48 -8.55 -5.52
N ILE A 92 -1.17 -8.64 -6.82
CA ILE A 92 -0.63 -7.52 -7.61
C ILE A 92 -1.64 -6.36 -7.67
N LEU A 93 -2.92 -6.65 -7.91
CA LEU A 93 -3.97 -5.63 -7.97
C LEU A 93 -4.12 -4.87 -6.63
N LEU A 94 -4.10 -5.60 -5.52
CA LEU A 94 -4.14 -5.01 -4.17
C LEU A 94 -2.86 -4.20 -3.89
N LEU A 95 -1.69 -4.73 -4.25
CA LEU A 95 -0.42 -4.06 -4.04
C LEU A 95 -0.34 -2.75 -4.83
N HIS A 96 -0.91 -2.68 -6.03
CA HIS A 96 -0.91 -1.45 -6.82
C HIS A 96 -1.66 -0.30 -6.13
N ARG A 97 -2.77 -0.62 -5.43
CA ARG A 97 -3.54 0.34 -4.60
C ARG A 97 -2.78 0.85 -3.38
N VAL A 98 -1.68 0.20 -3.02
CA VAL A 98 -0.79 0.56 -1.90
C VAL A 98 0.46 1.28 -2.42
N ALA A 99 1.13 0.70 -3.41
CA ALA A 99 2.38 1.19 -3.97
C ALA A 99 2.21 2.56 -4.66
N GLY A 100 1.09 2.78 -5.36
CA GLY A 100 0.81 4.06 -6.03
C GLY A 100 0.82 5.25 -5.06
N PRO A 101 0.00 5.24 -3.99
CA PRO A 101 0.02 6.27 -2.95
C PRO A 101 1.39 6.46 -2.30
N ILE A 102 2.07 5.37 -1.91
CA ILE A 102 3.39 5.44 -1.26
C ILE A 102 4.42 6.14 -2.16
N TYR A 103 4.45 5.78 -3.45
CA TYR A 103 5.33 6.42 -4.42
C TYR A 103 5.04 7.93 -4.55
N ARG A 104 3.76 8.30 -4.59
CA ARG A 104 3.33 9.71 -4.65
C ARG A 104 3.72 10.49 -3.40
N PHE A 105 3.57 9.91 -2.20
CA PHE A 105 4.02 10.53 -0.96
C PHE A 105 5.54 10.76 -0.96
N GLY A 106 6.32 9.76 -1.37
CA GLY A 106 7.78 9.90 -1.49
C GLY A 106 8.18 11.03 -2.44
N ARG A 107 7.56 11.10 -3.62
CA ARG A 107 7.81 12.18 -4.59
C ARG A 107 7.41 13.56 -4.06
N MET A 108 6.32 13.64 -3.31
CA MET A 108 5.88 14.89 -2.70
C MET A 108 6.86 15.36 -1.62
N LEU A 109 7.32 14.46 -0.75
CA LEU A 109 8.31 14.76 0.27
C LEU A 109 9.65 15.18 -0.35
N GLN A 110 10.09 14.50 -1.41
CA GLN A 110 11.29 14.90 -2.16
C GLN A 110 11.18 16.33 -2.66
N ARG A 111 10.07 16.70 -3.30
CA ARG A 111 9.85 18.08 -3.76
C ARG A 111 9.89 19.09 -2.63
N ILE A 112 9.33 18.76 -1.46
CA ILE A 112 9.41 19.60 -0.26
C ILE A 112 10.86 19.71 0.25
N CYS A 113 11.64 18.64 0.17
CA CYS A 113 13.07 18.65 0.52
C CYS A 113 13.93 19.44 -0.48
N ASP A 114 13.56 19.42 -1.76
CA ASP A 114 14.08 20.29 -2.83
C ASP A 114 13.47 21.72 -2.73
N GLY A 115 12.81 22.00 -1.61
CA GLY A 115 12.27 23.29 -1.29
C GLY A 115 10.93 23.64 -1.94
N GLU A 116 10.57 23.01 -3.04
CA GLU A 116 9.31 23.29 -3.72
C GLU A 116 8.10 23.08 -2.80
N ILE A 117 7.09 23.95 -2.90
CA ILE A 117 5.80 23.75 -2.24
C ILE A 117 4.83 23.13 -3.26
N PRO A 118 4.64 21.80 -3.27
CA PRO A 118 3.77 21.15 -4.25
C PRO A 118 2.30 21.50 -4.02
N ASN A 119 1.47 21.19 -5.02
CA ASN A 119 0.03 21.24 -4.88
C ASN A 119 -0.50 20.06 -4.04
N GLU A 120 -1.66 20.25 -3.44
CA GLU A 120 -2.37 19.20 -2.71
C GLU A 120 -2.63 17.98 -3.62
N MET A 121 -2.54 16.79 -3.03
CA MET A 121 -2.75 15.54 -3.74
C MET A 121 -4.09 14.90 -3.39
N THR A 122 -4.68 14.24 -4.37
CA THR A 122 -5.85 13.37 -4.17
C THR A 122 -5.51 11.94 -4.57
N LEU A 123 -5.93 11.00 -3.73
CA LEU A 123 -5.82 9.57 -4.02
C LEU A 123 -7.08 9.06 -4.73
N ARG A 124 -6.96 7.97 -5.48
CA ARG A 124 -8.11 7.37 -6.16
C ARG A 124 -9.08 6.79 -5.13
N SER A 125 -10.33 6.63 -5.54
CA SER A 125 -11.41 6.17 -4.64
C SER A 125 -11.12 4.84 -3.94
N ARG A 126 -10.40 3.93 -4.60
CA ARG A 126 -10.05 2.61 -4.08
C ARG A 126 -8.65 2.53 -3.46
N ASP A 127 -7.84 3.58 -3.56
CA ASP A 127 -6.49 3.57 -2.98
C ASP A 127 -6.54 3.62 -1.45
N PHE A 128 -5.52 3.03 -0.82
CA PHE A 128 -5.34 3.08 0.63
C PHE A 128 -4.67 4.40 1.07
N PHE A 129 -4.57 4.64 2.39
CA PHE A 129 -3.89 5.80 2.99
C PHE A 129 -4.54 7.16 2.70
N LYS A 130 -5.88 7.21 2.58
CA LYS A 130 -6.61 8.48 2.40
C LYS A 130 -6.39 9.45 3.57
N GLU A 131 -6.36 8.95 4.80
CA GLU A 131 -6.06 9.76 5.99
C GLU A 131 -4.65 10.36 5.90
N THR A 132 -3.66 9.55 5.56
CA THR A 132 -2.29 10.03 5.33
C THR A 132 -2.21 11.07 4.22
N ALA A 133 -3.02 10.95 3.16
CA ALA A 133 -3.11 11.98 2.12
C ALA A 133 -3.71 13.29 2.64
N VAL A 134 -4.69 13.22 3.55
CA VAL A 134 -5.23 14.41 4.24
C VAL A 134 -4.15 15.06 5.10
N ASP A 135 -3.36 14.27 5.85
CA ASP A 135 -2.25 14.77 6.67
C ASP A 135 -1.16 15.43 5.80
N MET A 136 -0.81 14.80 4.68
CA MET A 136 0.14 15.36 3.71
C MET A 136 -0.36 16.69 3.12
N ASN A 137 -1.66 16.77 2.79
CA ASN A 137 -2.24 18.04 2.35
C ASN A 137 -2.28 19.09 3.47
N GLY A 138 -2.44 18.67 4.72
CA GLY A 138 -2.28 19.52 5.90
C GLY A 138 -0.90 20.16 5.97
N LEU A 139 0.16 19.36 5.78
CA LEU A 139 1.53 19.85 5.69
C LEU A 139 1.70 20.86 4.55
N ILE A 140 1.16 20.56 3.36
CA ILE A 140 1.22 21.50 2.21
C ILE A 140 0.54 22.82 2.55
N ARG A 141 -0.67 22.80 3.12
CA ARG A 141 -1.38 24.02 3.51
C ARG A 141 -0.59 24.83 4.52
N TYR A 142 0.01 24.17 5.51
CA TYR A 142 0.87 24.83 6.49
C TYR A 142 2.08 25.51 5.81
N LEU A 143 2.75 24.82 4.89
CA LEU A 143 3.88 25.40 4.13
C LEU A 143 3.45 26.59 3.27
N LYS A 144 2.30 26.50 2.60
CA LYS A 144 1.73 27.61 1.81
C LYS A 144 1.40 28.83 2.67
N GLN A 145 0.79 28.62 3.82
CA GLN A 145 0.48 29.70 4.77
C GLN A 145 1.75 30.36 5.30
N ARG A 146 2.77 29.56 5.64
CA ARG A 146 4.06 30.07 6.08
C ARG A 146 4.75 30.90 4.99
N ASP A 147 4.71 30.44 3.74
CA ASP A 147 5.28 31.16 2.61
C ASP A 147 4.58 32.51 2.39
N ALA A 148 3.24 32.52 2.39
CA ALA A 148 2.45 33.74 2.29
C ALA A 148 2.74 34.76 3.42
N ALA A 149 2.88 34.28 4.66
CA ALA A 149 3.26 35.15 5.78
C ALA A 149 4.67 35.75 5.63
N LEU A 150 5.61 35.00 5.07
CA LEU A 150 6.95 35.52 4.76
C LEU A 150 6.90 36.57 3.63
N GLU A 151 6.03 36.40 2.63
CA GLU A 151 5.82 37.42 1.60
C GLU A 151 5.24 38.71 2.16
N GLU A 152 4.28 38.61 3.07
CA GLU A 152 3.68 39.78 3.75
C GLU A 152 4.73 40.51 4.60
N ILE A 153 5.57 39.78 5.35
CA ILE A 153 6.68 40.37 6.12
C ILE A 153 7.70 41.04 5.17
N GLU A 154 8.06 40.40 4.06
CA GLU A 154 8.96 41.01 3.07
C GLU A 154 8.37 42.32 2.50
N ALA A 155 7.06 42.36 2.22
CA ALA A 155 6.38 43.56 1.74
C ALA A 155 6.37 44.68 2.80
N MET A 156 6.06 44.38 4.06
CA MET A 156 6.11 45.35 5.16
C MET A 156 7.51 45.93 5.38
N LEU A 157 8.55 45.09 5.26
CA LEU A 157 9.95 45.55 5.37
C LEU A 157 10.36 46.46 4.22
N VAL A 158 9.85 46.24 3.00
CA VAL A 158 10.10 47.13 1.85
C VAL A 158 9.48 48.50 2.08
N ASP A 159 8.23 48.54 2.54
CA ASP A 159 7.53 49.78 2.86
C ASP A 159 8.25 50.56 3.97
N THR A 160 8.54 49.90 5.09
CA THR A 160 9.24 50.50 6.23
C THR A 160 10.66 50.96 5.86
N GLY A 161 11.40 50.16 5.08
CA GLY A 161 12.76 50.47 4.67
C GLY A 161 12.86 51.69 3.74
N SER A 162 11.80 51.99 2.98
CA SER A 162 11.78 53.13 2.05
C SER A 162 11.83 54.50 2.74
N GLY A 163 11.42 54.57 4.02
CA GLY A 163 11.44 55.79 4.84
C GLY A 163 12.66 55.90 5.78
N LEU A 164 13.56 54.93 5.79
CA LEU A 164 14.70 54.85 6.71
C LEU A 164 16.03 55.21 6.01
N SER A 165 16.99 55.75 6.76
CA SER A 165 18.35 56.02 6.28
C SER A 165 19.41 55.59 7.31
N GLY A 166 20.66 55.41 6.86
CA GLY A 166 21.77 54.99 7.71
C GLY A 166 21.67 53.54 8.20
N GLU A 167 22.13 53.29 9.43
CA GLU A 167 22.24 51.96 10.04
C GLU A 167 20.91 51.18 10.09
N ALA A 168 19.78 51.89 10.25
CA ALA A 168 18.46 51.27 10.29
C ALA A 168 18.04 50.66 8.94
N ALA A 169 18.36 51.33 7.83
CA ALA A 169 18.07 50.82 6.48
C ALA A 169 18.90 49.58 6.17
N GLU A 170 20.18 49.56 6.60
CA GLU A 170 21.09 48.43 6.40
C GLU A 170 20.61 47.17 7.14
N LYS A 171 20.14 47.32 8.39
CA LYS A 171 19.55 46.21 9.17
C LYS A 171 18.29 45.63 8.52
N VAL A 172 17.40 46.49 8.00
CA VAL A 172 16.19 46.04 7.29
C VAL A 172 16.56 45.25 6.03
N GLN A 173 17.56 45.71 5.28
CA GLN A 173 18.05 45.01 4.09
C GLN A 173 18.67 43.65 4.43
N HIS A 174 19.40 43.55 5.54
CA HIS A 174 19.96 42.29 6.03
C HIS A 174 18.88 41.27 6.41
N VAL A 175 17.86 41.68 7.18
CA VAL A 175 16.72 40.80 7.55
C VAL A 175 15.96 40.35 6.31
N ARG A 176 15.72 41.26 5.36
CA ARG A 176 15.10 40.93 4.07
C ARG A 176 15.92 39.88 3.30
N GLY A 177 17.24 40.03 3.28
CA GLY A 177 18.16 39.04 2.68
C GLY A 177 18.02 37.66 3.31
N ALA A 178 17.93 37.59 4.65
CA ALA A 178 17.75 36.34 5.38
C ALA A 178 16.39 35.67 5.07
N ILE A 179 15.29 36.45 5.04
CA ILE A 179 13.95 35.94 4.67
C ILE A 179 13.96 35.40 3.24
N ARG A 180 14.57 36.14 2.30
CA ARG A 180 14.70 35.70 0.91
C ARG A 180 15.57 34.44 0.78
N GLY A 181 16.58 34.27 1.65
CA GLY A 181 17.38 33.05 1.75
C GLY A 181 16.57 31.84 2.21
N LEU A 182 15.75 32.00 3.25
CA LEU A 182 14.82 30.96 3.72
C LEU A 182 13.79 30.58 2.64
N ARG A 183 13.40 31.52 1.78
CA ARG A 183 12.48 31.30 0.66
C ARG A 183 13.16 30.69 -0.59
N LYS A 184 14.43 30.99 -0.85
CA LYS A 184 15.19 30.40 -1.98
C LYS A 184 15.62 28.96 -1.73
N GLY A 185 15.86 28.59 -0.46
CA GLY A 185 15.93 27.18 -0.07
C GLY A 185 14.63 26.42 -0.40
N ASN A 186 13.54 27.14 -0.69
CA ASN A 186 12.24 26.62 -1.11
C ASN A 186 12.01 26.62 -2.66
N GLN A 187 13.01 26.90 -3.50
CA GLN A 187 12.82 27.06 -4.95
C GLN A 187 13.88 26.35 -5.82
N ASN A 188 14.69 25.47 -5.25
CA ASN A 188 15.92 24.96 -5.84
C ASN A 188 15.93 23.43 -5.95
#